data_AF-A0A2C6AC17-F1
#
_entry.id   AF-A0A2C6AC17-F1
#
_cell.length_a   1.000
_cell.length_b   1.000
_cell.length_c   1.000
_cell.angle_alpha   90.00
_cell.angle_beta   90.00
_cell.angle_gamma   90.00
#
_symmetry.space_group_name_H-M   'P 1'
#
loop_
_entity.id
_entity.type
_entity.pdbx_description
1 polymer ?
#
loop_
_entity_poly.entity_id
_entity_poly.type
_entity_poly.pdbx_seq_one_letter_code
_entity_poly.pdbx_strand_id
1 'polypeptide(L)'
;MKYTLNESMVGINGIEKISLKEITEKFSYPKNIKIKIEKDPYTLNFELKYKNFTVYYNIYYYVDKEIPEFHTLSFALEKLYLNDKIYIKIGEEAKKVISKIKKYFKENYKILNYKYEANEYSGSYYFKDLDLTIFFEKYGRKKIVDGIDISLPYEDNPNILEIGKILKLDTLKNIFNNN
;
A
#
# COMPACT_ATOMS: atom_id res chain seq x y z
N MET A 1 -17.84 2.04 3.09
CA MET A 1 -16.90 3.07 3.57
C MET A 1 -16.27 3.74 2.35
N LYS A 2 -16.03 5.06 2.39
CA LYS A 2 -15.21 5.75 1.37
C LYS A 2 -13.74 5.64 1.80
N TYR A 3 -12.87 5.21 0.89
CA TYR A 3 -11.42 5.20 1.12
C TYR A 3 -10.86 6.54 0.67
N THR A 4 -10.46 7.37 1.63
CA THR A 4 -10.07 8.76 1.39
C THR A 4 -8.63 8.95 1.79
N LEU A 5 -7.83 9.54 0.88
CA LEU A 5 -6.47 9.97 1.14
C LEU A 5 -6.44 10.93 2.33
N ASN A 6 -5.45 10.78 3.22
CA ASN A 6 -5.29 11.69 4.35
C ASN A 6 -4.79 13.06 3.89
N GLU A 7 -5.07 14.10 4.67
CA GLU A 7 -4.58 15.46 4.40
C GLU A 7 -3.05 15.56 4.46
N SER A 8 -2.39 14.64 5.19
CA SER A 8 -0.94 14.47 5.19
C SER A 8 -0.38 13.92 3.87
N MET A 9 -1.24 13.52 2.94
CA MET A 9 -0.89 12.77 1.72
C MET A 9 -0.33 11.36 1.97
N VAL A 10 -0.49 10.85 3.19
CA VAL A 10 0.03 9.55 3.61
C VAL A 10 -1.10 8.62 4.00
N GLY A 11 -1.21 7.45 3.35
CA GLY A 11 -2.23 6.46 3.71
C GLY A 11 -3.67 6.93 3.53
N ILE A 12 -4.60 6.29 4.24
CA ILE A 12 -6.04 6.53 4.07
C ILE A 12 -6.81 6.52 5.38
N ASN A 13 -7.92 7.26 5.42
CA ASN A 13 -8.89 7.27 6.52
C ASN A 13 -8.27 7.44 7.93
N GLY A 14 -7.22 8.24 8.06
CA GLY A 14 -6.48 8.53 9.29
C GLY A 14 -5.39 7.51 9.64
N ILE A 15 -5.16 6.48 8.83
CA ILE A 15 -4.02 5.57 8.98
C ILE A 15 -2.82 6.18 8.25
N GLU A 16 -1.81 6.61 9.00
CA GLU A 16 -0.64 7.32 8.48
C GLU A 16 0.67 6.55 8.68
N LYS A 17 0.64 5.46 9.45
CA LYS A 17 1.80 4.63 9.81
C LYS A 17 1.43 3.15 9.85
N ILE A 18 2.42 2.27 9.79
CA ILE A 18 2.21 0.83 9.69
C ILE A 18 1.69 0.29 11.03
N SER A 19 0.37 0.08 11.11
CA SER A 19 -0.28 -0.50 12.28
C SER A 19 -1.40 -1.46 11.87
N LEU A 20 -1.11 -2.76 11.88
CA LEU A 20 -2.13 -3.78 11.63
C LEU A 20 -3.28 -3.71 12.64
N LYS A 21 -2.99 -3.31 13.88
CA LYS A 21 -4.02 -3.10 14.91
C LYS A 21 -5.00 -2.01 14.49
N GLU A 22 -4.50 -0.81 14.18
CA GLU A 22 -5.37 0.31 13.75
C GLU A 22 -6.16 -0.04 12.48
N ILE A 23 -5.53 -0.74 11.52
CA ILE A 23 -6.19 -1.20 10.30
C ILE A 23 -7.34 -2.17 10.64
N THR A 24 -7.12 -3.16 11.51
CA THR A 24 -8.16 -4.13 11.89
C THR A 24 -9.28 -3.50 12.72
N GLU A 25 -8.98 -2.49 13.54
CA GLU A 25 -9.99 -1.72 14.28
C GLU A 25 -10.82 -0.85 13.33
N LYS A 26 -10.18 -0.19 12.36
CA LYS A 26 -10.84 0.70 11.39
C LYS A 26 -11.68 -0.05 10.37
N PHE A 27 -11.14 -1.15 9.82
CA PHE A 27 -11.70 -1.84 8.66
C PHE A 27 -12.25 -3.23 8.97
N SER A 28 -12.31 -3.59 10.26
CA SER A 28 -12.60 -4.94 10.77
C SER A 28 -11.49 -5.94 10.45
N TYR A 29 -11.62 -7.17 10.91
CA TYR A 29 -10.65 -8.22 10.62
C TYR A 29 -10.67 -8.63 9.13
N PRO A 30 -9.52 -8.92 8.47
CA PRO A 30 -9.50 -9.35 7.08
C PRO A 30 -10.29 -10.65 6.87
N LYS A 31 -10.96 -10.76 5.73
CA LYS A 31 -11.78 -11.93 5.36
C LYS A 31 -10.92 -13.15 5.02
N ASN A 32 -9.75 -12.90 4.46
CA ASN A 32 -8.80 -13.93 4.08
C ASN A 32 -7.39 -13.38 4.25
N ILE A 33 -6.48 -14.24 4.67
CA ILE A 33 -5.07 -13.94 4.87
C ILE A 33 -4.29 -14.98 4.07
N LYS A 34 -3.45 -14.53 3.14
CA LYS A 34 -2.43 -15.39 2.53
C LYS A 34 -1.06 -14.93 2.97
N ILE A 35 -0.16 -15.89 3.10
CA ILE A 35 1.21 -15.67 3.52
C ILE A 35 2.10 -16.36 2.50
N LYS A 36 3.09 -15.63 1.99
CA LYS A 36 4.16 -16.17 1.17
C LYS A 36 5.49 -15.94 1.91
N ILE A 37 6.26 -17.01 2.02
CA ILE A 37 7.60 -17.00 2.62
C ILE A 37 8.59 -17.24 1.50
N GLU A 38 9.52 -16.31 1.31
CA GLU A 38 10.68 -16.48 0.42
C GLU A 38 11.92 -16.59 1.31
N LYS A 39 12.92 -17.38 0.89
CA LYS A 39 14.09 -17.69 1.73
C LYS A 39 15.39 -17.05 1.26
N ASP A 40 15.41 -16.48 0.06
CA ASP A 40 16.62 -15.93 -0.57
C ASP A 40 16.28 -14.71 -1.45
N PRO A 41 16.31 -13.48 -0.88
CA PRO A 41 16.44 -13.15 0.54
C PRO A 41 15.19 -13.56 1.34
N TYR A 42 15.32 -13.68 2.66
CA TYR A 42 14.20 -14.05 3.51
C TYR A 42 13.16 -12.92 3.53
N THR A 43 11.92 -13.20 3.11
CA THR A 43 10.81 -12.23 3.15
C THR A 43 9.50 -12.90 3.57
N LEU A 44 8.67 -12.14 4.30
CA LEU A 44 7.29 -12.54 4.62
C LEU A 44 6.33 -11.55 3.96
N ASN A 45 5.54 -12.04 3.01
CA ASN A 45 4.56 -11.25 2.29
C ASN A 45 3.16 -11.69 2.70
N PHE A 46 2.38 -10.75 3.22
CA PHE A 46 1.01 -10.94 3.68
C PHE A 46 0.05 -10.25 2.71
N GLU A 47 -0.92 -11.01 2.20
CA GLU A 47 -2.05 -10.49 1.43
C GLU A 47 -3.30 -10.60 2.32
N LEU A 48 -3.74 -9.46 2.86
CA LEU A 48 -4.91 -9.37 3.73
C LEU A 48 -6.10 -8.87 2.91
N LYS A 49 -7.03 -9.76 2.59
CA LYS A 49 -8.22 -9.41 1.78
C LYS A 49 -9.34 -8.84 2.63
N TYR A 50 -9.78 -7.65 2.25
CA TYR A 50 -11.00 -7.03 2.76
C TYR A 50 -12.10 -7.12 1.70
N LYS A 51 -13.29 -6.58 2.00
CA LYS A 51 -14.43 -6.66 1.08
C LYS A 51 -14.16 -5.97 -0.27
N ASN A 52 -13.55 -4.79 -0.23
CA ASN A 52 -13.42 -3.88 -1.38
C ASN A 52 -11.97 -3.39 -1.61
N PHE A 53 -11.01 -3.99 -0.91
CA PHE A 53 -9.59 -3.66 -1.02
C PHE A 53 -8.73 -4.80 -0.49
N THR A 54 -7.44 -4.72 -0.76
CA THR A 54 -6.43 -5.63 -0.20
C THR A 54 -5.36 -4.80 0.50
N VAL A 55 -4.89 -5.28 1.65
CA VAL A 55 -3.67 -4.76 2.27
C VAL A 55 -2.55 -5.72 1.94
N TYR A 56 -1.49 -5.20 1.33
CA TYR A 56 -0.23 -5.90 1.20
C TYR A 56 0.68 -5.43 2.32
N TYR A 57 1.14 -6.37 3.13
CA TYR A 57 2.06 -6.10 4.22
C TYR A 57 3.28 -6.99 4.05
N ASN A 58 4.46 -6.41 3.94
CA ASN A 58 5.69 -7.14 3.63
C ASN A 58 6.73 -6.87 4.71
N ILE A 59 7.49 -7.91 5.04
CA ILE A 59 8.56 -7.87 6.02
C ILE A 59 9.82 -8.36 5.32
N TYR A 60 10.84 -7.51 5.33
CA TYR A 60 12.13 -7.77 4.73
C TYR A 60 13.15 -8.03 5.82
N TYR A 61 14.06 -8.96 5.54
CA TYR A 61 15.08 -9.38 6.47
C TYR A 61 16.44 -8.99 5.90
N TYR A 62 17.39 -8.80 6.80
CA TYR A 62 18.78 -8.70 6.41
C TYR A 62 19.19 -9.97 5.67
N VAL A 63 20.01 -9.80 4.62
CA VAL A 63 20.60 -10.91 3.87
C VAL A 63 21.30 -11.86 4.85
N ASP A 64 21.03 -13.16 4.70
CA ASP A 64 21.56 -14.25 5.53
C ASP A 64 21.28 -14.15 7.04
N LYS A 65 20.26 -13.38 7.46
CA LYS A 65 19.86 -13.29 8.87
C LYS A 65 18.37 -13.48 9.05
N GLU A 66 17.99 -14.17 10.13
CA GLU A 66 16.60 -14.25 10.60
C GLU A 66 16.19 -13.02 11.42
N ILE A 67 16.80 -11.87 11.14
CA ILE A 67 16.52 -10.59 11.79
C ILE A 67 15.74 -9.71 10.80
N PRO A 68 14.49 -9.35 11.11
CA PRO A 68 13.73 -8.42 10.29
C PRO A 68 14.42 -7.05 10.25
N GLU A 69 14.58 -6.50 9.05
CA GLU A 69 15.21 -5.20 8.81
C GLU A 69 14.16 -4.09 8.78
N PHE A 70 13.20 -4.20 7.86
CA PHE A 70 12.14 -3.21 7.67
C PHE A 70 10.84 -3.87 7.20
N HIS A 71 9.74 -3.13 7.30
CA HIS A 71 8.46 -3.55 6.75
C HIS A 71 7.83 -2.48 5.84
N THR A 72 6.92 -2.89 4.97
CA THR A 72 6.14 -1.99 4.12
C THR A 72 4.68 -2.39 4.16
N LEU A 73 3.80 -1.41 3.97
CA LEU A 73 2.36 -1.64 3.88
C LEU A 73 1.76 -0.80 2.75
N SER A 74 0.93 -1.41 1.91
CA SER A 74 0.15 -0.69 0.92
C SER A 74 -1.31 -1.14 0.89
N PHE A 75 -2.17 -0.20 0.51
CA PHE A 75 -3.59 -0.42 0.26
C PHE A 75 -3.83 -0.48 -1.24
N ALA A 76 -4.23 -1.65 -1.73
CA ALA A 76 -4.69 -1.83 -3.10
C ALA A 76 -6.20 -1.63 -3.19
N LEU A 77 -6.62 -0.56 -3.86
CA LEU A 77 -7.98 -0.03 -3.87
C LEU A 77 -8.60 -0.09 -5.28
N GLU A 78 -9.90 -0.37 -5.36
CA GLU A 78 -10.64 -0.19 -6.62
C GLU A 78 -10.96 1.29 -6.90
N LYS A 79 -11.06 2.09 -5.84
CA LYS A 79 -11.43 3.50 -5.88
C LYS A 79 -10.83 4.25 -4.70
N LEU A 80 -10.16 5.36 -5.00
CA LEU A 80 -9.58 6.26 -4.01
C LEU A 80 -10.19 7.66 -4.15
N TYR A 81 -10.66 8.21 -3.04
CA TYR A 81 -11.07 9.60 -2.94
C TYR A 81 -9.87 10.45 -2.54
N LEU A 82 -9.49 11.42 -3.37
CA LEU A 82 -8.47 12.41 -3.03
C LEU A 82 -9.05 13.47 -2.08
N ASN A 83 -10.34 13.77 -2.25
CA ASN A 83 -11.18 14.51 -1.31
C ASN A 83 -12.65 14.17 -1.57
N ASP A 84 -13.59 14.91 -0.98
CA ASP A 84 -15.02 14.67 -1.14
C ASP A 84 -15.54 14.80 -2.58
N LYS A 85 -14.81 15.52 -3.45
CA LYS A 85 -15.23 15.86 -4.82
C LYS A 85 -14.42 15.12 -5.89
N ILE A 86 -13.15 14.84 -5.62
CA ILE A 86 -12.20 14.28 -6.59
C ILE A 86 -11.86 12.86 -6.17
N TYR A 87 -12.04 11.92 -7.09
CA TYR A 87 -11.68 10.53 -6.90
C TYR A 87 -11.11 9.94 -8.20
N ILE A 88 -10.37 8.85 -8.05
CA ILE A 88 -9.83 8.01 -9.10
C ILE A 88 -10.32 6.57 -8.90
N LYS A 89 -10.45 5.80 -9.97
CA LYS A 89 -10.91 4.40 -9.91
C LYS A 89 -10.28 3.56 -11.01
N ILE A 90 -10.19 2.25 -10.76
CA ILE A 90 -9.87 1.26 -11.79
C ILE A 90 -10.86 1.36 -12.95
N GLY A 91 -10.37 1.18 -14.17
CA GLY A 91 -11.10 1.32 -15.43
C GLY A 91 -11.24 2.75 -15.94
N GLU A 92 -10.83 3.78 -15.18
CA GLU A 92 -10.80 5.16 -15.68
C GLU A 92 -9.65 5.39 -16.65
N GLU A 93 -9.81 6.31 -17.61
CA GLU A 93 -8.74 6.70 -18.52
C GLU A 93 -7.54 7.29 -17.75
N ALA A 94 -6.37 6.71 -17.97
CA ALA A 94 -5.09 7.09 -17.36
C ALA A 94 -4.83 8.60 -17.42
N LYS A 95 -5.03 9.22 -18.60
CA LYS A 95 -4.83 10.66 -18.79
C LYS A 95 -5.74 11.50 -17.90
N LYS A 96 -7.01 11.09 -17.72
CA LYS A 96 -7.97 11.79 -16.85
C LYS A 96 -7.58 11.66 -15.38
N VAL A 97 -7.13 10.47 -14.97
CA VAL A 97 -6.61 10.22 -13.62
C VAL A 97 -5.39 11.10 -13.33
N ILE A 98 -4.43 11.17 -14.26
CA ILE A 98 -3.27 12.08 -14.15
C ILE A 98 -3.72 13.53 -13.99
N SER A 99 -4.66 14.00 -14.82
CA SER A 99 -5.17 15.39 -14.73
C SER A 99 -5.86 15.67 -13.40
N LYS A 100 -6.64 14.72 -12.85
CA LYS A 100 -7.29 14.85 -11.55
C LYS A 100 -6.29 14.96 -10.41
N ILE A 101 -5.28 14.10 -10.40
CA ILE A 101 -4.23 14.10 -9.36
C ILE A 101 -3.43 15.41 -9.42
N LYS A 102 -2.97 15.82 -10.61
CA LYS A 102 -2.27 17.11 -10.81
C LYS A 102 -3.09 18.31 -10.36
N LYS A 103 -4.40 18.33 -10.70
CA LYS A 103 -5.32 19.39 -10.26
C LYS A 103 -5.43 19.42 -8.75
N TYR A 104 -5.65 18.26 -8.12
CA TYR A 104 -5.75 18.14 -6.68
C TYR A 104 -4.49 18.65 -5.97
N PHE A 105 -3.29 18.26 -6.41
CA PHE A 105 -2.04 18.75 -5.82
C PHE A 105 -1.84 20.25 -6.03
N LYS A 106 -2.13 20.78 -7.23
CA LYS A 106 -2.00 22.22 -7.49
C LYS A 106 -2.91 23.07 -6.59
N GLU A 107 -4.12 22.60 -6.32
CA GLU A 107 -5.12 23.34 -5.53
C GLU A 107 -4.83 23.27 -4.03
N ASN A 108 -4.36 22.13 -3.53
CA ASN A 108 -4.21 21.89 -2.08
C ASN A 108 -2.76 22.03 -1.60
N TYR A 109 -1.78 21.93 -2.49
CA TYR A 109 -0.36 21.88 -2.12
C TYR A 109 0.53 22.62 -3.14
N LYS A 110 0.37 23.95 -3.19
CA LYS A 110 1.07 24.85 -4.13
C LYS A 110 2.61 24.74 -4.11
N ILE A 111 3.21 24.13 -3.08
CA ILE A 111 4.66 24.04 -2.84
C ILE A 111 5.16 22.57 -2.85
N LEU A 112 4.30 21.58 -3.10
CA LEU A 112 4.74 20.18 -3.13
C LEU A 112 5.61 19.93 -4.38
N ASN A 113 6.90 19.67 -4.16
CA ASN A 113 7.84 19.22 -5.20
C ASN A 113 7.62 17.73 -5.50
N TYR A 114 6.40 17.32 -5.83
CA TYR A 114 6.12 15.93 -6.19
C TYR A 114 6.78 15.59 -7.53
N LYS A 115 7.44 14.44 -7.58
CA LYS A 115 7.96 13.88 -8.83
C LYS A 115 6.86 13.05 -9.50
N TYR A 116 6.62 13.35 -10.77
CA TYR A 116 5.79 12.53 -11.63
C TYR A 116 6.72 11.71 -12.53
N GLU A 117 6.72 10.40 -12.33
CA GLU A 117 7.48 9.46 -13.14
C GLU A 117 6.50 8.58 -13.92
N ALA A 118 6.70 8.49 -15.23
CA ALA A 118 5.93 7.62 -16.09
C ALA A 118 6.88 6.65 -16.79
N ASN A 119 6.76 5.37 -16.49
CA ASN A 119 7.38 4.32 -17.28
C ASN A 119 6.37 3.90 -18.35
N GLU A 120 6.43 4.52 -19.53
CA GLU A 120 5.49 4.23 -20.62
C GLU A 120 5.65 2.80 -21.18
N TYR A 121 6.81 2.16 -20.96
CA TYR A 121 7.07 0.79 -21.37
C TYR A 121 6.31 -0.20 -20.47
N SER A 122 6.48 -0.11 -19.15
CA SER A 122 5.74 -0.93 -18.18
C SER A 122 4.29 -0.47 -17.97
N GLY A 123 3.98 0.78 -18.35
CA GLY A 123 2.68 1.37 -18.09
C GLY A 123 2.49 1.89 -16.68
N SER A 124 3.55 1.96 -15.88
CA SER A 124 3.52 2.36 -14.49
C SER A 124 3.62 3.89 -14.35
N TYR A 125 2.68 4.48 -13.63
CA TYR A 125 2.69 5.90 -13.30
C TYR A 125 2.84 6.07 -11.80
N TYR A 126 3.80 6.90 -11.41
CA TYR A 126 4.12 7.17 -10.03
C TYR A 126 3.95 8.66 -9.76
N PHE A 127 3.04 8.97 -8.86
CA PHE A 127 3.02 10.26 -8.17
C PHE A 127 3.74 10.05 -6.85
N LYS A 128 5.01 10.43 -6.82
CA LYS A 128 5.88 10.23 -5.67
C LYS A 128 6.28 11.57 -5.06
N ASP A 129 6.00 11.68 -3.77
CA ASP A 129 6.88 12.38 -2.83
C ASP A 129 7.34 11.32 -1.81
N LEU A 130 8.19 11.67 -0.83
CA LEU A 130 8.70 10.76 0.20
C LEU A 130 7.60 9.85 0.80
N ASP A 131 6.35 10.32 0.85
CA ASP A 131 5.25 9.64 1.55
C ASP A 131 4.02 9.27 0.69
N LEU A 132 4.06 9.47 -0.65
CA LEU A 132 2.95 9.10 -1.54
C LEU A 132 3.43 8.17 -2.66
N THR A 133 2.71 7.08 -2.90
CA THR A 133 2.84 6.31 -4.14
C THR A 133 1.45 6.01 -4.65
N ILE A 134 0.92 6.81 -5.57
CA ILE A 134 -0.23 6.40 -6.39
C ILE A 134 0.34 5.66 -7.60
N PHE A 135 0.11 4.35 -7.66
CA PHE A 135 0.44 3.51 -8.80
C PHE A 135 -0.78 3.27 -9.68
N PHE A 136 -0.61 3.28 -11.00
CA PHE A 136 -1.54 2.61 -11.89
C PHE A 136 -0.84 2.06 -13.14
N GLU A 137 -1.34 0.93 -13.65
CA GLU A 137 -0.86 0.28 -14.88
C GLU A 137 -1.83 0.47 -16.04
N LYS A 138 -1.29 0.50 -17.27
CA LYS A 138 -2.05 0.40 -18.52
C LYS A 138 -2.09 -1.06 -18.97
N TYR A 139 -3.27 -1.59 -19.29
CA TYR A 139 -3.36 -2.91 -19.93
C TYR A 139 -2.94 -2.84 -21.42
N GLY A 140 -1.67 -3.07 -21.72
CA GLY A 140 -1.16 -3.08 -23.10
C GLY A 140 -1.36 -1.74 -23.85
N ARG A 141 -2.16 -1.72 -24.91
CA ARG A 141 -2.55 -0.49 -25.63
C ARG A 141 -3.73 0.26 -24.97
N LYS A 142 -4.40 -0.33 -23.98
CA LYS A 142 -5.57 0.28 -23.31
C LYS A 142 -5.08 1.34 -22.33
N LYS A 143 -5.47 2.59 -22.55
CA LYS A 143 -5.08 3.76 -21.75
C LYS A 143 -5.95 3.90 -20.48
N ILE A 144 -6.19 2.80 -19.76
CA ILE A 144 -7.03 2.75 -18.56
C ILE A 144 -6.22 2.33 -17.33
N VAL A 145 -6.64 2.76 -16.15
CA VAL A 145 -6.10 2.38 -14.84
C VAL A 145 -6.47 0.94 -14.50
N ASP A 146 -5.48 0.10 -14.20
CA ASP A 146 -5.68 -1.31 -13.82
C ASP A 146 -5.43 -1.60 -12.33
N GLY A 147 -4.80 -0.67 -11.61
CA GLY A 147 -4.54 -0.77 -10.17
C GLY A 147 -4.44 0.61 -9.55
N ILE A 148 -4.77 0.71 -8.25
CA ILE A 148 -4.52 1.89 -7.43
C ILE A 148 -3.94 1.40 -6.12
N ASP A 149 -2.67 1.67 -5.89
CA ASP A 149 -2.02 1.42 -4.62
C ASP A 149 -1.76 2.74 -3.89
N ILE A 150 -1.82 2.70 -2.56
CA ILE A 150 -1.36 3.76 -1.66
C ILE A 150 -0.49 3.11 -0.59
N SER A 151 0.78 3.46 -0.57
CA SER A 151 1.72 2.97 0.44
C SER A 151 1.77 3.87 1.66
N LEU A 152 2.06 3.27 2.81
CA LEU A 152 2.54 3.96 4.00
C LEU A 152 4.08 4.05 3.94
N PRO A 153 4.70 4.98 4.70
CA PRO A 153 6.14 5.02 4.88
C PRO A 153 6.63 3.68 5.44
N TYR A 154 7.81 3.25 5.03
CA TYR A 154 8.41 2.06 5.63
C TYR A 154 8.83 2.38 7.07
N GLU A 155 8.87 1.36 7.90
CA GLU A 155 9.44 1.46 9.25
C GLU A 155 10.40 0.30 9.49
N ASP A 156 11.43 0.57 10.29
CA ASP A 156 12.46 -0.40 10.63
C ASP A 156 12.01 -1.30 11.79
N ASN A 157 12.68 -2.45 11.93
CA ASN A 157 12.57 -3.37 13.08
C ASN A 157 11.14 -3.86 13.39
N PRO A 158 10.45 -4.52 12.44
CA PRO A 158 9.08 -4.97 12.64
C PRO A 158 8.93 -6.05 13.74
N ASN A 159 7.92 -5.90 14.60
CA ASN A 159 7.64 -6.83 15.70
C ASN A 159 6.81 -8.05 15.24
N ILE A 160 7.49 -9.11 14.81
CA ILE A 160 6.84 -10.31 14.23
C ILE A 160 5.91 -11.03 15.21
N LEU A 161 6.25 -11.06 16.50
CA LEU A 161 5.42 -11.70 17.52
C LEU A 161 4.09 -10.98 17.70
N GLU A 162 4.10 -9.65 17.67
CA GLU A 162 2.89 -8.84 17.75
C GLU A 162 2.03 -9.01 16.49
N ILE A 163 2.64 -9.04 15.31
CA ILE A 163 1.98 -9.32 14.03
C ILE A 163 1.26 -10.67 14.07
N GLY A 164 1.95 -11.73 14.53
CA GLY A 164 1.35 -13.06 14.67
C GLY A 164 0.18 -13.10 15.65
N LYS A 165 0.22 -12.32 16.72
CA LYS A 165 -0.91 -12.19 17.66
C LYS A 165 -2.10 -11.48 17.01
N ILE A 166 -1.87 -10.35 16.34
CA ILE A 166 -2.92 -9.55 15.68
C ILE A 166 -3.61 -10.38 14.60
N LEU A 167 -2.83 -11.04 13.73
CA LEU A 167 -3.33 -11.85 12.62
C LEU A 167 -3.73 -13.27 13.03
N LYS A 168 -3.64 -13.62 14.33
CA LYS A 168 -3.96 -14.95 14.87
C LYS A 168 -3.28 -16.09 14.09
N LEU A 169 -2.01 -15.88 13.74
CA LEU A 169 -1.21 -16.81 12.95
C LEU A 169 -0.24 -17.56 13.85
N ASP A 170 -0.65 -18.74 14.30
CA ASP A 170 0.24 -19.61 15.09
C ASP A 170 1.47 -20.07 14.30
N THR A 171 1.36 -20.16 12.97
CA THR A 171 2.49 -20.50 12.08
C THR A 171 3.66 -19.53 12.22
N LEU A 172 3.42 -18.22 12.46
CA LEU A 172 4.51 -17.25 12.63
C LEU A 172 5.29 -17.46 13.93
N LYS A 173 4.68 -18.06 14.97
CA LYS A 173 5.39 -18.41 16.21
C LYS A 173 6.47 -19.46 15.96
N ASN A 174 6.25 -20.35 14.99
CA ASN A 174 7.15 -21.45 14.70
C ASN A 174 8.22 -21.11 13.65
N ILE A 175 8.08 -19.98 12.94
CA ILE A 175 9.06 -19.55 11.93
C ILE A 175 10.44 -19.30 12.55
N PHE A 176 10.50 -18.85 13.81
CA PHE A 176 11.76 -18.57 14.54
C PHE A 176 12.10 -19.62 15.61
N ASN A 177 11.23 -20.62 15.83
CA ASN A 177 11.46 -21.67 16.82
C ASN A 177 12.07 -22.95 16.21
N ASN A 178 12.54 -22.87 14.96
CA ASN A 178 13.20 -23.99 14.28
C ASN A 178 14.73 -23.84 14.25
N ASN A 179 15.32 -23.37 15.37
CA ASN A 179 16.68 -23.72 15.82
C ASN A 179 16.84 -23.43 17.31
#